data_AF-A0A9J7BML3-F1
#
_entry.id   AF-A0A9J7BML3-F1
#
_cell.length_a   1.000
_cell.length_b   1.000
_cell.length_c   1.000
_cell.angle_alpha   90.00
_cell.angle_beta   90.00
_cell.angle_gamma   90.00
#
_symmetry.space_group_name_H-M   'P 1'
#
loop_
_entity.id
_entity.type
_entity.pdbx_description
1 polymer ?
#
loop_
_entity_poly.entity_id
_entity_poly.type
_entity_poly.pdbx_seq_one_letter_code
_entity_poly.pdbx_strand_id
1 'polypeptide(L)'
;MSDEEQEPVLTSWEAAQAKMRRVVAASSDPFDLATVRNAEYLFTACRDRIQAPVEVEKGYWSTICVWWEGIEVEVFDDRYELYVFRDRATDIEYFAMSSEEPVPEKLVERLPCLKIEG
;
A
#
# COMPACT_ATOMS: atom_id res chain seq x y z
N MET A 1 -1.38 -15.74 26.69
CA MET A 1 -1.93 -14.61 25.92
C MET A 1 -0.71 -13.78 25.59
N SER A 2 -0.17 -13.97 24.40
CA SER A 2 0.99 -13.23 23.95
C SER A 2 0.54 -11.79 23.77
N ASP A 3 1.26 -10.85 24.38
CA ASP A 3 1.16 -9.44 24.03
C ASP A 3 1.54 -9.36 22.55
N GLU A 4 0.55 -9.33 21.65
CA GLU A 4 0.78 -8.87 20.28
C GLU A 4 1.22 -7.43 20.43
N GLU A 5 2.53 -7.19 20.32
CA GLU A 5 3.10 -5.86 20.21
C GLU A 5 2.39 -5.16 19.06
N GLN A 6 1.38 -4.34 19.37
CA GLN A 6 0.72 -3.51 18.38
C GLN A 6 1.80 -2.61 17.80
N GLU A 7 2.15 -2.86 16.54
CA GLU A 7 3.08 -2.00 15.85
C GLU A 7 2.51 -0.57 15.81
N PRO A 8 3.35 0.45 16.03
CA PRO A 8 2.87 1.82 16.09
C PRO A 8 2.26 2.19 14.74
N VAL A 9 1.02 2.68 14.78
CA VAL A 9 0.35 3.25 13.61
C VAL A 9 1.26 4.27 12.94
N LEU A 10 1.43 4.13 11.63
CA LEU A 10 2.26 5.03 10.85
C LEU A 10 1.63 6.43 10.83
N THR A 11 2.42 7.45 11.17
CA THR A 11 1.94 8.85 11.25
C THR A 11 2.56 9.77 10.21
N SER A 12 3.49 9.26 9.37
CA SER A 12 4.13 10.04 8.32
C SER A 12 4.59 9.18 7.14
N TRP A 13 4.81 9.84 6.00
CA TRP A 13 5.32 9.18 4.80
C TRP A 13 6.74 8.63 4.98
N GLU A 14 7.58 9.29 5.78
CA GLU A 14 8.91 8.81 6.13
C GLU A 14 8.83 7.53 6.97
N ALA A 15 7.89 7.47 7.92
CA ALA A 15 7.65 6.27 8.72
C ALA A 15 7.18 5.11 7.83
N ALA A 16 6.26 5.37 6.90
CA ALA A 16 5.79 4.37 5.94
C ALA A 16 6.92 3.86 5.05
N GLN A 17 7.78 4.74 4.50
CA GLN A 17 8.92 4.32 3.69
C GLN A 17 9.92 3.49 4.49
N ALA A 18 10.17 3.87 5.75
CA ALA A 18 11.06 3.12 6.63
C ALA A 18 10.49 1.74 6.95
N LYS A 19 9.17 1.65 7.20
CA LYS A 19 8.47 0.38 7.44
C LYS A 19 8.53 -0.53 6.21
N MET A 20 8.23 -0.01 5.02
CA MET A 20 8.37 -0.76 3.76
C MET A 20 9.77 -1.37 3.60
N ARG A 21 10.83 -0.59 3.85
CA ARG A 21 12.22 -1.09 3.77
C ARG A 21 12.49 -2.20 4.80
N ARG A 22 11.92 -2.11 6.01
CA ARG A 22 12.04 -3.16 7.03
C ARG A 22 11.31 -4.43 6.61
N VAL A 23 10.09 -4.31 6.07
CA VAL A 23 9.32 -5.44 5.53
C VAL A 23 10.11 -6.18 4.45
N VAL A 24 10.65 -5.42 3.49
CA VAL A 24 11.47 -5.99 2.40
C VAL A 24 12.73 -6.66 2.94
N ALA A 25 13.43 -6.03 3.89
CA ALA A 25 14.68 -6.58 4.43
C ALA A 25 14.48 -7.78 5.38
N ALA A 26 13.34 -7.85 6.08
CA ALA A 26 13.04 -8.90 7.05
C ALA A 26 12.36 -10.13 6.44
N SER A 27 11.88 -10.04 5.20
CA SER A 27 11.19 -11.16 4.54
C SER A 27 12.13 -12.31 4.23
N SER A 28 11.71 -13.54 4.56
CA SER A 28 12.40 -14.76 4.15
C SER A 28 12.26 -15.04 2.65
N ASP A 29 11.14 -14.61 2.07
CA ASP A 29 10.89 -14.71 0.63
C ASP A 29 11.30 -13.40 -0.04
N PRO A 30 12.18 -13.43 -1.07
CA PRO A 30 12.63 -12.22 -1.71
C PRO A 30 11.47 -11.55 -2.47
N PHE A 31 11.50 -10.22 -2.48
CA PHE A 31 10.68 -9.39 -3.35
C PHE A 31 11.36 -9.19 -4.69
N ASP A 32 10.57 -9.17 -5.77
CA ASP A 32 11.05 -8.69 -7.05
C ASP A 32 11.38 -7.20 -6.97
N LEU A 33 12.47 -6.80 -7.64
CA LEU A 33 12.89 -5.40 -7.68
C LEU A 33 11.81 -4.48 -8.27
N ALA A 34 10.99 -5.01 -9.19
CA ALA A 34 9.87 -4.30 -9.78
C ALA A 34 8.80 -3.98 -8.71
N THR A 35 8.42 -4.95 -7.88
CA THR A 35 7.46 -4.74 -6.78
C THR A 35 7.92 -3.63 -5.83
N VAL A 36 9.19 -3.64 -5.41
CA VAL A 36 9.74 -2.61 -4.50
C VAL A 36 9.71 -1.23 -5.16
N ARG A 37 10.12 -1.13 -6.44
CA ARG A 37 10.07 0.14 -7.19
C ARG A 37 8.65 0.65 -7.36
N ASN A 38 7.69 -0.23 -7.65
CA ASN A 38 6.28 0.14 -7.78
C ASN A 38 5.71 0.70 -6.47
N ALA A 39 6.13 0.16 -5.32
CA ALA A 39 5.75 0.71 -4.02
C ALA A 39 6.37 2.10 -3.80
N GLU A 40 7.64 2.31 -4.17
CA GLU A 40 8.29 3.63 -4.11
C GLU A 40 7.60 4.67 -5.01
N TYR A 41 7.18 4.26 -6.22
CA TYR A 41 6.41 5.10 -7.13
C TYR A 41 5.04 5.46 -6.57
N LEU A 42 4.33 4.50 -5.98
CA LEU A 42 3.05 4.75 -5.30
C LEU A 42 3.21 5.81 -4.21
N PHE A 43 4.23 5.68 -3.37
CA PHE A 43 4.46 6.61 -2.26
C PHE A 43 4.81 8.00 -2.76
N THR A 44 5.65 8.09 -3.80
CA THR A 44 6.00 9.36 -4.44
C THR A 44 4.77 10.04 -5.05
N ALA A 45 3.92 9.28 -5.74
CA ALA A 45 2.71 9.81 -6.38
C ALA A 45 1.66 10.29 -5.35
N CYS A 46 1.62 9.67 -4.17
CA CYS A 46 0.61 9.96 -3.13
C CYS A 46 1.07 11.02 -2.12
N ARG A 47 2.38 11.16 -1.87
CA ARG A 47 2.93 11.92 -0.73
C ARG A 47 2.39 13.33 -0.56
N ASP A 48 2.24 14.06 -1.65
CA ASP A 48 1.81 15.46 -1.64
C ASP A 48 0.29 15.63 -1.86
N ARG A 49 -0.45 14.52 -2.01
CA ARG A 49 -1.87 14.51 -2.40
C ARG A 49 -2.80 13.98 -1.32
N ILE A 50 -2.33 13.03 -0.50
CA ILE A 50 -3.15 12.35 0.51
C ILE A 50 -2.38 12.13 1.82
N GLN A 51 -3.09 11.72 2.86
CA GLN A 51 -2.49 11.30 4.13
C GLN A 51 -1.65 10.04 3.95
N ALA A 52 -0.61 9.91 4.79
CA ALA A 52 0.21 8.71 4.82
C ALA A 52 -0.64 7.47 5.17
N PRO A 53 -0.26 6.28 4.65
CA PRO A 53 -0.90 5.03 5.04
C PRO A 53 -0.71 4.78 6.54
N VAL A 54 -1.63 4.02 7.13
CA VAL A 54 -1.60 3.64 8.55
C VAL A 54 -0.76 2.40 8.81
N GLU A 55 -0.57 1.54 7.81
CA GLU A 55 0.24 0.32 7.88
C GLU A 55 0.87 -0.01 6.52
N VAL A 56 2.03 -0.69 6.57
CA VAL A 56 2.70 -1.29 5.40
C VAL A 56 3.21 -2.66 5.80
N GLU A 57 2.75 -3.70 5.11
CA GLU A 57 3.08 -5.09 5.44
C GLU A 57 3.43 -5.92 4.19
N LYS A 58 3.88 -7.15 4.42
CA LYS A 58 4.07 -8.14 3.37
C LYS A 58 2.74 -8.86 3.15
N GLY A 59 2.31 -8.98 1.89
CA GLY A 59 1.17 -9.79 1.52
C GLY A 59 1.44 -11.29 1.67
N TYR A 60 0.43 -12.12 1.38
CA TYR A 60 0.64 -13.58 1.39
C TYR A 60 1.74 -14.00 0.39
N TRP A 61 1.76 -13.35 -0.78
CA TRP A 61 2.81 -13.49 -1.79
C TRP A 61 3.98 -12.52 -1.54
N SER A 62 4.94 -12.43 -2.47
CA SER A 62 6.00 -11.41 -2.45
C SER A 62 5.49 -10.04 -2.91
N THR A 63 4.39 -9.58 -2.30
CA THR A 63 3.68 -8.32 -2.57
C THR A 63 3.73 -7.41 -1.36
N ILE A 64 3.64 -6.10 -1.59
CA ILE A 64 3.64 -5.09 -0.52
C ILE A 64 2.22 -4.56 -0.36
N CYS A 65 1.64 -4.72 0.82
CA CYS A 65 0.30 -4.22 1.15
C CYS A 65 0.42 -2.88 1.86
N VAL A 66 -0.30 -1.86 1.37
CA VAL A 66 -0.27 -0.49 1.87
C VAL A 66 -1.68 -0.10 2.28
N TRP A 67 -1.86 0.24 3.56
CA TRP A 67 -3.19 0.37 4.15
C TRP A 67 -3.55 1.80 4.51
N TRP A 68 -4.79 2.17 4.24
CA TRP A 68 -5.50 3.31 4.82
C TRP A 68 -6.77 2.81 5.51
N GLU A 69 -7.49 3.69 6.19
CA GLU A 69 -8.78 3.31 6.78
C GLU A 69 -9.75 2.82 5.70
N GLY A 70 -10.11 1.53 5.76
CA GLY A 70 -11.04 0.88 4.83
C GLY A 70 -10.50 0.65 3.41
N ILE A 71 -9.21 0.89 3.15
CA ILE A 71 -8.57 0.70 1.84
C ILE A 71 -7.24 -0.03 1.99
N GLU A 72 -6.97 -0.96 1.08
CA GLU A 72 -5.64 -1.55 0.86
C GLU A 72 -5.24 -1.36 -0.59
N VAL A 73 -3.97 -1.05 -0.83
CA VAL A 73 -3.32 -1.22 -2.12
C VAL A 73 -2.29 -2.32 -1.99
N GLU A 74 -2.52 -3.44 -2.68
CA GLU A 74 -1.53 -4.49 -2.82
C GLU A 74 -0.69 -4.22 -4.09
N VAL A 75 0.62 -4.14 -3.90
CA VAL A 75 1.59 -3.81 -4.94
C VAL A 75 2.23 -5.09 -5.46
N PHE A 76 2.12 -5.30 -6.77
CA PHE A 76 2.77 -6.37 -7.53
C PHE A 76 3.88 -5.79 -8.41
N ASP A 77 4.60 -6.67 -9.11
CA ASP A 77 5.58 -6.31 -10.13
C ASP A 77 4.94 -5.71 -11.38
N ASP A 78 3.73 -6.17 -11.74
CA ASP A 78 3.04 -5.82 -12.98
C ASP A 78 1.71 -5.05 -12.80
N ARG A 79 1.26 -4.82 -11.57
CA ARG A 79 0.01 -4.13 -11.28
C ARG A 79 -0.10 -3.61 -9.85
N TYR A 80 -1.15 -2.84 -9.61
CA TYR A 80 -1.72 -2.60 -8.29
C TYR A 80 -3.11 -3.23 -8.21
N GLU A 81 -3.44 -3.77 -7.05
CA GLU A 81 -4.81 -4.15 -6.70
C GLU A 81 -5.29 -3.21 -5.59
N LEU A 82 -6.40 -2.52 -5.84
CA LEU A 82 -7.06 -1.67 -4.87
C LEU A 82 -8.24 -2.43 -4.27
N TYR A 83 -8.19 -2.64 -2.96
CA TYR A 83 -9.28 -3.21 -2.19
C TYR A 83 -9.97 -2.11 -1.41
N VAL A 84 -11.31 -2.02 -1.53
CA VAL A 84 -12.15 -1.13 -0.73
C VAL A 84 -13.06 -1.98 0.15
N PHE A 85 -12.83 -1.92 1.46
CA PHE A 85 -13.55 -2.69 2.45
C PHE A 85 -14.77 -1.91 2.97
N ARG A 86 -15.95 -2.52 2.87
CA ARG A 86 -17.22 -2.01 3.39
C ARG A 86 -17.88 -3.08 4.26
N ASP A 87 -18.91 -2.70 5.02
CA ASP A 87 -19.64 -3.69 5.84
C ASP A 87 -20.14 -4.85 4.95
N ARG A 88 -19.55 -6.03 5.14
CA ARG A 88 -19.84 -7.31 4.45
C ARG A 88 -19.49 -7.37 2.95
N ALA A 89 -18.74 -6.41 2.42
CA ALA A 89 -18.35 -6.41 1.01
C ALA A 89 -16.93 -5.88 0.81
N THR A 90 -16.24 -6.44 -0.19
CA THR A 90 -14.95 -5.96 -0.66
C THR A 90 -15.07 -5.72 -2.16
N ASP A 91 -14.84 -4.48 -2.58
CA ASP A 91 -14.68 -4.14 -4.00
C ASP A 91 -13.19 -4.24 -4.35
N ILE A 92 -12.87 -4.79 -5.53
CA ILE A 92 -11.50 -4.97 -6.01
C ILE A 92 -11.37 -4.33 -7.39
N GLU A 93 -10.39 -3.44 -7.54
CA GLU A 93 -10.04 -2.80 -8.81
C GLU A 93 -8.58 -3.09 -9.19
N TYR A 94 -8.35 -3.38 -10.47
CA TYR A 94 -7.03 -3.75 -10.99
C TYR A 94 -6.46 -2.62 -11.84
N PHE A 95 -5.21 -2.25 -11.58
CA PHE A 95 -4.49 -1.22 -12.31
C PHE A 95 -3.18 -1.82 -12.84
N ALA A 96 -3.18 -2.20 -14.12
CA ALA A 96 -1.99 -2.71 -14.78
C ALA A 96 -0.87 -1.66 -14.80
N MET A 97 0.36 -2.13 -14.67
CA MET A 97 1.59 -1.35 -14.77
C MET A 97 2.45 -1.88 -15.90
N SER A 98 3.06 -0.98 -16.65
CA SER A 98 4.27 -1.30 -17.40
C SER A 98 5.46 -0.69 -16.67
N SER A 99 6.63 -1.32 -16.77
CA SER A 99 7.84 -0.95 -16.00
C SER A 99 8.40 0.46 -16.29
N GLU A 100 7.76 1.21 -17.17
CA GLU A 100 8.16 2.56 -17.60
C GLU A 100 7.03 3.59 -17.45
N GLU A 101 5.85 3.18 -17.01
CA GLU A 101 4.70 4.07 -16.86
C GLU A 101 4.59 4.62 -15.43
N PRO A 102 4.15 5.88 -15.28
CA PRO A 102 3.84 6.44 -13.97
C PRO A 102 2.67 5.68 -13.33
N VAL A 103 2.55 5.77 -12.00
CA VAL A 103 1.40 5.26 -11.26
C VAL A 103 0.10 5.77 -11.91
N PRO A 104 -0.88 4.90 -12.23
CA PRO A 104 -2.11 5.32 -12.86
C PRO A 104 -2.80 6.39 -12.05
N GLU A 105 -3.06 7.56 -12.65
CA GLU A 105 -3.66 8.69 -11.95
C GLU A 105 -5.01 8.32 -11.32
N LYS A 106 -5.78 7.47 -12.02
CA LYS A 106 -7.04 6.90 -11.51
C LYS A 106 -6.87 6.17 -10.19
N LEU A 107 -5.77 5.45 -9.95
CA LEU A 107 -5.53 4.81 -8.66
C LEU A 107 -5.41 5.87 -7.57
N VAL A 108 -4.58 6.90 -7.79
CA VAL A 108 -4.35 7.98 -6.82
C VAL A 108 -5.63 8.76 -6.53
N GLU A 109 -6.51 8.94 -7.51
CA GLU A 109 -7.84 9.57 -7.34
C GLU A 109 -8.79 8.75 -6.47
N ARG A 110 -8.60 7.42 -6.35
CA ARG A 110 -9.41 6.53 -5.51
C ARG A 110 -8.90 6.46 -4.07
N LEU A 111 -7.62 6.75 -3.86
CA LEU A 111 -6.98 6.85 -2.55
C LEU A 111 -7.42 8.15 -1.85
N PRO A 112 -7.46 8.19 -0.51
CA PRO A 112 -8.51 8.90 0.22
C PRO A 112 -8.74 10.38 -0.17
N CYS A 113 -9.75 10.56 -1.02
CA CYS A 113 -10.87 11.49 -0.86
C CYS A 113 -12.18 10.74 -0.52
N LEU A 114 -12.10 9.61 0.20
CA LEU A 114 -13.27 9.03 0.86
C LEU A 114 -13.52 9.81 2.15
N LYS A 115 -14.44 10.78 2.07
CA LYS A 115 -15.01 11.43 3.24
C LYS A 115 -15.63 10.33 4.12
N ILE A 116 -15.24 10.27 5.38
CA ILE A 116 -16.10 9.70 6.41
C ILE A 116 -17.40 10.52 6.35
N GLU A 117 -18.48 9.90 5.89
CA GLU A 117 -19.81 10.50 6.01
C GLU A 117 -20.03 10.79 7.51
N GLY A 118 -20.31 12.06 7.82
CA GLY A 118 -20.54 12.54 9.18
C GLY A 118 -21.85 12.07 9.79
#